data_AF-A0A355DM53-F1
#
_entry.id   AF-A0A355DM53-F1
#
_cell.length_a   1.000
_cell.length_b   1.000
_cell.length_c   1.000
_cell.angle_alpha   90.00
_cell.angle_beta   90.00
_cell.angle_gamma   90.00
#
_symmetry.space_group_name_H-M   'P 1'
#
loop_
_entity.id
_entity.type
_entity.pdbx_description
1 polymer ?
#
loop_
_entity_poly.entity_id
_entity_poly.type
_entity_poly.pdbx_seq_one_letter_code
_entity_poly.pdbx_strand_id
1 'polypeptide(L)' 'MSLIQKFFTSILPASWAQSMEADSRQWFMKCLKCDFEESYWDLGGIRWKAVGNSRNLRKCPNCGKRSWHLTYKKEKENQ' A
#
# COMPACT_ATOMS: atom_id res chain seq x y z
N MET A 1 8.62 -6.06 -9.27
CA MET A 1 7.64 -5.17 -9.94
C MET A 1 6.37 -5.97 -10.20
N SER A 2 5.29 -5.61 -9.51
CA SER A 2 4.01 -6.32 -9.62
C SER A 2 3.38 -6.11 -11.00
N LEU A 3 2.75 -7.14 -11.56
CA LEU A 3 2.11 -7.09 -12.89
C LEU A 3 1.07 -5.95 -13.00
N ILE A 4 0.46 -5.59 -11.87
CA ILE A 4 -0.53 -4.52 -11.76
C ILE A 4 0.14 -3.16 -11.99
N GLN A 5 1.34 -2.93 -11.43
CA GLN A 5 2.09 -1.68 -11.63
C GLN A 5 2.45 -1.46 -13.10
N LYS A 6 2.91 -2.52 -13.79
CA LYS A 6 3.24 -2.45 -15.23
C LYS A 6 2.02 -2.11 -16.10
N PHE A 7 0.86 -2.66 -15.77
CA PHE A 7 -0.36 -2.42 -16.55
C PHE A 7 -0.84 -0.97 -16.43
N PHE A 8 -0.81 -0.40 -15.23
CA PHE A 8 -1.20 0.99 -15.01
C PHE A 8 -0.20 2.00 -15.61
N THR A 9 1.11 1.74 -15.52
CA THR A 9 2.13 2.62 -16.13
C THR A 9 2.13 2.61 -17.66
N SER A 10 1.57 1.57 -18.30
CA SER A 10 1.49 1.48 -19.75
C SER A 10 0.27 2.22 -20.33
N ILE A 11 -0.75 2.47 -19.51
CA ILE A 11 -2.02 3.08 -19.93
C ILE A 11 -2.10 4.54 -19.47
N LEU A 12 -1.47 4.87 -18.34
CA LEU A 12 -1.54 6.20 -17.74
C LEU A 12 -0.28 7.03 -18.06
N PRO A 13 -0.43 8.36 -18.24
CA PRO A 13 0.69 9.26 -18.44
C PRO A 13 1.65 9.24 -17.23
N ALA A 14 2.95 9.41 -17.49
CA ALA A 14 4.01 9.30 -16.48
C ALA A 14 3.80 10.21 -15.24
N SER A 15 3.18 11.37 -15.43
CA SER A 15 2.81 12.29 -14.34
C SER A 15 1.82 11.68 -13.34
N TRP A 16 0.85 10.90 -13.83
CA TRP A 16 -0.09 10.17 -12.98
C TRP A 16 0.59 9.01 -12.28
N ALA A 17 1.47 8.29 -12.96
CA ALA A 17 2.25 7.21 -12.34
C ALA A 17 3.10 7.72 -11.16
N GLN A 18 3.72 8.90 -11.30
CA GLN A 18 4.52 9.51 -10.23
C GLN A 18 3.66 9.96 -9.04
N SER A 19 2.50 10.59 -9.28
CA SER A 19 1.55 10.93 -8.22
C SER A 19 0.98 9.68 -7.54
N MET A 20 0.73 8.62 -8.30
CA MET A 20 0.24 7.33 -7.83
C MET A 20 1.26 6.59 -6.97
N GLU A 21 2.53 6.57 -7.38
CA GLU A 21 3.62 6.01 -6.58
C GLU A 21 3.78 6.80 -5.27
N ALA A 22 3.77 8.12 -5.34
CA ALA A 22 3.88 8.98 -4.17
C ALA A 22 2.72 8.80 -3.18
N ASP A 23 1.47 8.68 -3.66
CA ASP A 23 0.31 8.42 -2.80
C ASP A 23 0.35 6.99 -2.25
N SER A 24 0.64 5.98 -3.10
CA SER A 24 0.70 4.57 -2.69
C SER A 24 1.80 4.27 -1.68
N ARG A 25 2.94 4.97 -1.74
CA ARG A 25 4.02 4.86 -0.75
C ARG A 25 3.63 5.39 0.63
N GLN A 26 2.67 6.32 0.71
CA GLN A 26 2.16 6.81 1.99
C GLN A 26 1.21 5.82 2.67
N TRP A 27 0.70 4.84 1.92
CA TRP A 27 -0.14 3.79 2.48
C TRP A 27 0.71 2.68 3.06
N PHE A 28 0.63 2.48 4.37
CA PHE A 28 1.31 1.42 5.08
C PHE A 28 0.30 0.36 5.52
N MET A 29 0.76 -0.88 5.49
CA MET A 29 0.06 -2.03 6.01
C MET A 29 0.83 -2.56 7.21
N LYS A 30 0.18 -2.57 8.38
CA LYS A 30 0.72 -3.14 9.61
C LYS A 30 -0.03 -4.41 10.00
N CYS A 31 0.70 -5.51 10.16
CA CYS A 31 0.17 -6.77 10.67
C CYS A 31 0.12 -6.74 12.20
N LEU A 32 -1.08 -6.88 12.79
CA LEU A 32 -1.26 -6.88 14.24
C LEU A 32 -0.71 -8.12 14.97
N LYS A 33 -0.20 -9.12 14.24
CA LYS A 33 0.29 -10.38 14.83
C LYS A 33 1.80 -10.47 14.93
N CYS A 34 2.53 -9.99 13.91
CA CYS A 34 3.99 -10.02 13.86
C CYS A 34 4.61 -8.61 13.82
N ASP A 35 3.80 -7.57 14.02
CA ASP A 35 4.17 -6.16 13.94
C ASP A 35 4.80 -5.73 12.61
N PHE A 36 4.69 -6.55 11.56
CA PHE A 36 5.25 -6.26 10.26
C PHE A 36 4.54 -5.06 9.61
N GLU A 37 5.31 -4.00 9.33
CA GLU A 37 4.87 -2.79 8.64
C GLU A 37 5.55 -2.73 7.27
N GLU A 38 4.76 -2.64 6.21
CA GLU A 38 5.29 -2.48 4.85
C GLU A 38 4.39 -1.57 4.02
N SER A 39 5.00 -0.83 3.09
CA SER A 39 4.24 0.05 2.21
C SER A 39 3.43 -0.77 1.21
N TYR A 40 2.23 -0.29 0.87
CA TYR A 40 1.40 -0.93 -0.15
C TYR A 40 2.11 -0.99 -1.50
N TRP A 41 2.93 0.03 -1.81
CA TRP A 41 3.74 0.07 -3.01
C TRP A 41 4.74 -1.08 -3.10
N ASP A 42 5.45 -1.37 -1.99
CA ASP A 42 6.44 -2.44 -1.93
C ASP A 42 5.79 -3.83 -2.00
N LEU A 43 4.63 -3.99 -1.36
CA LEU A 43 3.75 -5.14 -1.50
C LEU A 43 3.18 -5.32 -2.92
N GLY A 44 3.45 -4.39 -3.84
CA GLY A 44 2.96 -4.42 -5.23
C GLY A 44 1.50 -4.05 -5.38
N GLY A 45 0.90 -3.44 -4.36
CA GLY A 45 -0.43 -2.86 -4.36
C GLY A 45 -0.40 -1.38 -4.73
N ILE A 46 -1.50 -0.90 -5.30
CA ILE A 46 -1.68 0.50 -5.66
C ILE A 46 -2.88 1.03 -4.90
N ARG A 47 -2.67 2.13 -4.16
CA ARG A 47 -3.73 2.91 -3.52
C ARG A 47 -3.52 4.36 -3.94
N TRP A 48 -4.28 4.80 -4.94
CA TRP A 48 -4.24 6.16 -5.46
C TRP A 48 -5.56 6.85 -5.23
N LYS A 49 -5.54 8.04 -4.60
CA LYS A 49 -6.74 8.78 -4.19
C LYS A 49 -7.66 7.97 -3.27
N ALA A 50 -7.14 6.92 -2.64
CA ALA A 50 -7.87 6.22 -1.60
C ALA A 50 -7.98 7.14 -0.39
N VAL A 51 -9.09 7.03 0.33
CA VAL A 51 -9.33 7.75 1.59
C VAL A 51 -9.91 6.77 2.60
N GLY A 52 -9.51 6.93 3.86
CA GLY A 52 -9.99 6.10 4.97
C GLY A 52 -9.06 4.94 5.33
N ASN A 53 -8.98 4.69 6.64
CA ASN A 53 -8.27 3.55 7.18
C ASN A 53 -9.12 2.29 7.01
N SER A 54 -8.52 1.19 6.61
CA SER A 54 -9.22 -0.09 6.44
C SER A 54 -8.53 -1.15 7.26
N ARG A 55 -9.31 -2.03 7.88
CA ARG A 55 -8.78 -3.19 8.60
C ARG A 55 -9.26 -4.45 7.90
N ASN A 56 -8.33 -5.16 7.28
CA ASN A 56 -8.64 -6.34 6.47
C ASN A 56 -8.03 -7.60 7.10
N LEU A 57 -8.81 -8.68 7.15
CA LEU A 57 -8.31 -9.98 7.55
C LEU A 57 -7.69 -10.66 6.32
N ARG A 58 -6.37 -10.77 6.30
CA ARG A 58 -5.63 -11.42 5.20
C ARG A 58 -4.51 -12.28 5.76
N LYS A 59 -3.94 -13.14 4.91
CA LYS A 59 -2.73 -13.88 5.25
C LYS A 59 -1.55 -12.90 5.21
N CYS A 60 -0.77 -12.85 6.28
CA CYS A 60 0.44 -12.03 6.33
C CYS A 60 1.52 -12.64 5.45
N PRO A 61 2.19 -11.87 4.57
CA PRO A 61 3.30 -12.38 3.76
C PRO A 61 4.52 -12.75 4.61
N ASN A 62 4.77 -12.02 5.70
CA ASN A 62 5.92 -12.26 6.57
C ASN A 62 5.72 -13.48 7.49
N CYS A 63 4.65 -13.51 8.29
CA CYS A 63 4.46 -14.59 9.27
C CYS A 63 3.58 -15.76 8.77
N GLY A 64 2.99 -15.66 7.58
CA GLY A 64 2.15 -16.70 6.99
C GLY A 64 0.81 -16.95 7.69
N LYS A 65 0.52 -16.29 8.82
CA LYS A 65 -0.73 -16.46 9.58
C LYS A 65 -1.82 -15.52 9.07
N ARG A 66 -3.09 -15.94 9.18
CA ARG A 66 -4.24 -15.05 8.96
C ARG A 66 -4.40 -14.14 10.16
N SER A 67 -4.30 -12.84 9.94
CA SER A 67 -4.39 -11.82 10.97
C SER A 67 -5.04 -10.56 10.43
N TRP A 68 -5.44 -9.71 11.34
CA TRP A 68 -5.91 -8.38 11.01
C TRP A 68 -4.73 -7.51 10.59
N HIS A 69 -4.85 -6.92 9.40
CA HIS A 69 -3.89 -5.97 8.86
C HIS A 69 -4.53 -4.59 8.88
N LEU A 70 -3.93 -3.68 9.63
CA LEU A 70 -4.29 -2.28 9.65
C LEU A 70 -3.68 -1.61 8.45
N THR A 71 -4.52 -0.96 7.65
CA THR A 71 -4.07 -0.07 6.59
C THR A 71 -4.31 1.36 7.04
N TYR A 72 -3.24 2.14 7.07
CA TYR A 72 -3.30 3.57 7.36
C TYR A 72 -2.44 4.33 6.39
N LYS A 73 -2.85 5.58 6.15
CA LYS A 73 -2.03 6.54 5.45
C LYS A 73 -1.13 7.19 6.49
N LYS A 74 0.18 7.04 6.33
CA LYS A 74 1.17 7.81 7.09
C LYS A 74 1.18 9.19 6.46
N GLU A 75 0.28 10.04 6.94
CA GLU A 75 0.25 11.44 6.55
C GLU A 75 1.63 12.02 6.91
N LYS A 76 2.29 12.66 5.94
CA LYS A 76 3.48 13.44 6.27
C LYS A 76 2.99 14.56 7.20
N GLU A 77 3.30 14.42 8.48
CA GLU A 77 3.13 15.46 9.48
C GLU A 77 3.78 16.72 8.91
N ASN A 78 2.94 17.68 8.52
CA ASN A 78 3.33 18.90 7.86
C ASN A 78 3.84 19.83 8.96
N GLN A 79 5.15 19.79 9.23
CA GLN A 79 5.82 20.74 10.12
C GLN A 79 6.30 21.97 9.34
#